data_AF-A0A8J8EZQ6-F1
#
_entry.id   AF-A0A8J8EZQ6-F1
#
_cell.length_a   1.000
_cell.length_b   1.000
_cell.length_c   1.000
_cell.angle_alpha   90.00
_cell.angle_beta   90.00
_cell.angle_gamma   90.00
#
_symmetry.space_group_name_H-M   'P 1'
#
loop_
_entity.id
_entity.type
_entity.pdbx_description
1 polymer ?
#
loop_
_entity_poly.entity_id
_entity_poly.type
_entity_poly.pdbx_seq_one_letter_code
_entity_poly.pdbx_strand_id
1 'polypeptide(L)'
;MSKSVIRKELFQKVSELAPLVEEGLKYGVPHLVGEITDGGEPKVDISVTVFENSHHRILLPENGVLRFMFPADTPNPRRLFLELWMFLNGKSSGDALEPGSVIRGVLKNALEKRGFEVVWMTVNENAEGGYIGVLATKGGIRYRMTFEKRGGEFILLEMERV
;
A
#
# COMPACT_ATOMS: atom_id res chain seq x y z
N MET A 1 9.02 16.09 16.14
CA MET A 1 7.93 15.90 17.12
C MET A 1 6.67 15.29 16.49
N SER A 2 6.34 15.59 15.22
CA SER A 2 5.11 15.09 14.57
C SER A 2 4.99 13.57 14.49
N LYS A 3 6.07 12.86 14.12
CA LYS A 3 6.03 11.41 13.88
C LYS A 3 5.68 10.54 15.09
N SER A 4 6.05 10.95 16.32
CA SER A 4 5.69 10.21 17.54
C SER A 4 4.24 10.44 17.95
N VAL A 5 3.70 11.63 17.67
CA VAL A 5 2.30 11.98 17.92
C VAL A 5 1.41 11.16 16.98
N ILE A 6 1.68 11.21 15.67
CA ILE A 6 0.99 10.41 14.65
C ILE A 6 1.02 8.92 15.03
N ARG A 7 2.20 8.40 15.43
CA ARG A 7 2.33 6.99 15.83
C ARG A 7 1.43 6.61 17.00
N LYS A 8 1.34 7.47 18.02
CA LYS A 8 0.52 7.24 19.21
C LYS A 8 -0.97 7.30 18.85
N GLU A 9 -1.38 8.32 18.10
CA GLU A 9 -2.75 8.52 17.68
C GLU A 9 -3.24 7.41 16.75
N LEU A 10 -2.39 6.97 15.81
CA LEU A 10 -2.64 5.83 14.94
C LEU A 10 -2.89 4.55 15.75
N PHE A 11 -2.03 4.27 16.73
CA PHE A 11 -2.20 3.08 17.58
C PHE A 11 -3.52 3.14 18.36
N GLN A 12 -3.86 4.30 18.90
CA GLN A 12 -5.10 4.50 19.63
C GLN A 12 -6.32 4.25 18.74
N LYS A 13 -6.39 4.87 17.56
CA LYS A 13 -7.50 4.71 16.62
C LYS A 13 -7.64 3.28 16.11
N VAL A 14 -6.52 2.63 15.77
CA VAL A 14 -6.54 1.21 15.36
C VAL A 14 -7.08 0.32 16.49
N SER A 15 -6.76 0.62 17.75
CA SER A 15 -7.27 -0.12 18.90
C SER A 15 -8.77 0.07 19.11
N GLU A 16 -9.27 1.29 18.90
CA GLU A 16 -10.70 1.62 18.97
C GLU A 16 -11.50 0.96 17.84
N LEU A 17 -10.90 0.83 16.64
CA LEU A 17 -11.54 0.24 15.45
C LEU A 17 -11.47 -1.29 15.39
N ALA A 18 -10.69 -1.94 16.25
CA ALA A 18 -10.51 -3.39 16.22
C ALA A 18 -11.83 -4.21 16.29
N PRO A 19 -12.84 -3.84 17.10
CA PRO A 19 -14.13 -4.53 17.09
C PRO A 19 -14.87 -4.44 15.76
N LEU A 20 -14.76 -3.30 15.06
CA LEU A 20 -15.36 -3.11 13.73
C LEU A 20 -14.64 -3.92 12.65
N VAL A 21 -13.32 -4.07 12.77
CA VAL A 21 -12.54 -4.98 11.91
C VAL A 21 -12.97 -6.42 12.16
N GLU A 22 -13.11 -6.84 13.42
CA GLU A 22 -13.58 -8.18 13.77
C GLU A 22 -14.98 -8.48 13.21
N GLU A 23 -15.89 -7.50 13.28
CA GLU A 23 -17.21 -7.60 12.67
C GLU A 23 -17.13 -7.68 11.14
N GLY A 24 -16.34 -6.81 10.51
CA GLY A 24 -16.20 -6.75 9.05
C GLY A 24 -15.65 -8.02 8.44
N LEU A 25 -14.75 -8.73 9.14
CA LEU A 25 -14.22 -10.03 8.74
C LEU A 25 -15.29 -11.12 8.57
N LYS A 26 -16.48 -10.95 9.15
CA LYS A 26 -17.61 -11.89 8.98
C LYS A 26 -18.32 -11.73 7.63
N TYR A 27 -18.18 -10.58 6.98
CA TYR A 27 -18.98 -10.20 5.82
C TYR A 27 -18.14 -9.87 4.58
N GLY A 28 -16.82 -9.71 4.73
CA GLY A 28 -15.92 -9.42 3.63
C GLY A 28 -14.52 -9.06 4.13
N VAL A 29 -13.82 -8.21 3.38
CA VAL A 29 -12.50 -7.71 3.70
C VAL A 29 -12.62 -6.30 4.29
N PRO A 30 -12.49 -6.12 5.61
CA PRO A 30 -12.43 -4.78 6.19
C PRO A 30 -11.16 -4.07 5.76
N HIS A 31 -11.26 -2.79 5.45
CA HIS A 31 -10.14 -1.91 5.17
C HIS A 31 -10.14 -0.75 6.15
N LEU A 32 -8.97 -0.43 6.66
CA LEU A 32 -8.70 0.85 7.28
C LEU A 32 -8.55 1.89 6.18
N VAL A 33 -9.48 2.84 6.13
CA VAL A 33 -9.44 3.98 5.21
C VAL A 33 -9.12 5.20 6.04
N GLY A 34 -8.11 5.98 5.66
CA GLY A 34 -7.71 7.11 6.48
C GLY A 34 -6.94 8.20 5.77
N GLU A 35 -6.78 9.29 6.51
CA GLU A 35 -6.07 10.50 6.13
C GLU A 35 -5.13 10.92 7.26
N ILE A 36 -3.88 11.26 6.93
CA ILE A 36 -2.88 11.80 7.85
C ILE A 36 -2.40 13.14 7.32
N THR A 37 -2.57 14.19 8.11
CA THR A 37 -2.13 15.55 7.77
C THR A 37 -0.91 15.89 8.62
N ASP A 38 0.20 16.29 8.00
CA ASP A 38 1.45 16.68 8.70
C ASP A 38 1.69 18.21 8.64
N GLY A 39 0.66 18.99 8.28
CA GLY A 39 0.71 20.45 8.19
C GLY A 39 0.16 21.14 9.45
N GLY A 40 1.04 21.66 10.30
CA GLY A 40 0.66 22.37 11.53
C GLY A 40 0.46 21.40 12.70
N GLU A 41 -0.79 21.09 13.05
CA GLU A 41 -1.14 20.08 14.04
C GLU A 41 -1.34 18.71 13.37
N PRO A 42 -0.54 17.69 13.70
CA PRO A 42 -0.71 16.36 13.13
C PRO A 42 -2.09 15.81 13.49
N LYS A 43 -2.82 15.33 12.47
CA LYS A 43 -4.14 14.74 12.64
C LYS A 43 -4.22 13.41 11.93
N VAL A 44 -4.82 12.42 12.57
CA VAL A 44 -5.04 11.09 12.00
C VAL A 44 -6.54 10.81 11.98
N ASP A 45 -7.14 10.65 10.81
CA ASP A 45 -8.55 10.24 10.67
C ASP A 45 -8.61 8.87 10.01
N ILE A 46 -9.32 7.92 10.62
CA ILE A 46 -9.39 6.52 10.16
C ILE A 46 -10.79 5.98 10.40
N SER A 47 -11.32 5.25 9.44
CA SER A 47 -12.56 4.49 9.53
C SER A 47 -12.37 3.06 9.00
N VAL A 48 -13.35 2.20 9.23
CA VAL A 48 -13.41 0.84 8.69
C VAL A 48 -14.49 0.78 7.60
N THR A 49 -14.12 0.27 6.42
CA THR A 49 -15.05 -0.01 5.32
C THR A 49 -14.88 -1.46 4.89
N VAL A 50 -15.98 -2.18 4.66
CA VAL A 50 -15.94 -3.60 4.25
C VAL A 50 -16.19 -3.72 2.76
N PHE A 51 -15.37 -4.49 2.07
CA PHE A 51 -15.47 -4.79 0.65
C PHE A 51 -15.64 -6.29 0.44
N GLU A 52 -16.41 -6.71 -0.58
CA GLU A 52 -16.70 -8.13 -0.78
C GLU A 52 -15.46 -8.95 -1.20
N ASN A 53 -14.53 -8.38 -1.98
CA ASN A 53 -13.35 -9.11 -2.50
C ASN A 53 -12.13 -8.21 -2.82
N SER A 54 -12.01 -7.05 -2.18
CA SER A 54 -10.83 -6.19 -2.36
C SER A 54 -9.76 -6.55 -1.34
N HIS A 55 -8.51 -6.67 -1.75
CA HIS A 55 -7.35 -6.60 -0.85
C HIS A 55 -6.41 -5.46 -1.26
N HIS A 56 -6.94 -4.45 -1.96
CA HIS A 56 -6.15 -3.36 -2.48
C HIS A 56 -5.57 -2.52 -1.35
N ARG A 57 -4.28 -2.24 -1.45
CA ARG A 57 -3.56 -1.28 -0.62
C ARG A 57 -3.36 -0.02 -1.44
N ILE A 58 -3.78 1.12 -0.91
CA ILE A 58 -3.67 2.42 -1.58
C ILE A 58 -2.94 3.38 -0.65
N LEU A 59 -1.97 4.12 -1.18
CA LEU A 59 -1.25 5.16 -0.47
C LEU A 59 -1.05 6.35 -1.41
N LEU A 60 -1.68 7.48 -1.10
CA LEU A 60 -1.74 8.67 -1.96
C LEU A 60 -1.24 9.89 -1.18
N PRO A 61 0.04 10.28 -1.34
CA PRO A 61 0.57 11.51 -0.79
C PRO A 61 0.29 12.69 -1.72
N GLU A 62 -0.53 13.65 -1.28
CA GLU A 62 -0.89 14.85 -2.05
C GLU A 62 -0.98 16.09 -1.13
N ASN A 63 -0.34 17.20 -1.52
CA ASN A 63 -0.50 18.51 -0.87
C ASN A 63 -0.30 18.51 0.68
N GLY A 64 0.64 17.71 1.19
CA GLY A 64 0.90 17.60 2.64
C GLY A 64 -0.07 16.69 3.41
N VAL A 65 -0.92 15.97 2.68
CA VAL A 65 -1.90 15.03 3.19
C VAL A 65 -1.62 13.64 2.63
N LEU A 66 -1.61 12.63 3.50
CA LEU A 66 -1.42 11.23 3.14
C LEU A 66 -2.74 10.48 3.28
N ARG A 67 -3.35 10.11 2.16
CA ARG A 67 -4.54 9.26 2.14
C ARG A 67 -4.17 7.82 1.95
N PHE A 68 -4.88 6.91 2.61
CA PHE A 68 -4.59 5.50 2.52
C PHE A 68 -5.82 4.62 2.62
N MET A 69 -5.68 3.42 2.07
CA MET A 69 -6.59 2.29 2.23
C MET A 69 -5.73 1.04 2.48
N PHE A 70 -6.03 0.32 3.56
CA PHE A 70 -5.24 -0.84 3.98
C PHE A 70 -6.16 -1.99 4.42
N PRO A 71 -6.10 -3.17 3.79
CA PRO A 71 -6.90 -4.32 4.20
C PRO A 71 -6.45 -4.80 5.59
N ALA A 72 -7.42 -5.00 6.48
CA ALA A 72 -7.21 -5.42 7.85
C ALA A 72 -7.50 -6.92 7.99
N ASP A 73 -6.49 -7.75 7.76
CA ASP A 73 -6.64 -9.22 7.77
C ASP A 73 -6.65 -9.81 9.19
N THR A 74 -6.60 -8.97 10.23
CA THR A 74 -6.56 -9.39 11.63
C THR A 74 -7.25 -8.38 12.54
N PRO A 75 -8.08 -8.84 13.49
CA PRO A 75 -8.66 -7.96 14.50
C PRO A 75 -7.68 -7.64 15.64
N ASN A 76 -6.47 -8.23 15.65
CA ASN A 76 -5.49 -7.97 16.70
C ASN A 76 -4.94 -6.54 16.56
N PRO A 77 -5.20 -5.63 17.53
CA PRO A 77 -4.85 -4.21 17.38
C PRO A 77 -3.36 -3.96 17.19
N ARG A 78 -2.54 -4.69 17.93
CA ARG A 78 -1.08 -4.53 17.91
C ARG A 78 -0.50 -4.96 16.57
N ARG A 79 -0.97 -6.08 16.04
CA ARG A 79 -0.53 -6.58 14.74
C ARG A 79 -0.98 -5.66 13.62
N LEU A 80 -2.27 -5.29 13.61
CA LEU A 80 -2.85 -4.38 12.63
C LEU A 80 -2.13 -3.02 12.61
N PHE A 81 -1.83 -2.46 13.79
CA PHE A 81 -1.05 -1.24 13.90
C PHE A 81 0.35 -1.37 13.31
N LEU A 82 1.07 -2.46 13.61
CA LEU A 82 2.43 -2.65 13.11
C LEU A 82 2.44 -2.79 11.59
N GLU A 83 1.51 -3.55 11.02
CA GLU A 83 1.35 -3.74 9.58
C GLU A 83 1.00 -2.42 8.88
N LEU A 84 0.02 -1.67 9.41
CA LEU A 84 -0.34 -0.35 8.91
C LEU A 84 0.84 0.64 9.02
N TRP A 85 1.53 0.67 10.15
CA TRP A 85 2.67 1.57 10.36
C TRP A 85 3.81 1.29 9.40
N MET A 86 4.10 0.02 9.12
CA MET A 86 5.09 -0.40 8.13
C MET A 86 4.68 0.07 6.73
N PHE A 87 3.43 -0.16 6.35
CA PHE A 87 2.85 0.28 5.09
C PHE A 87 2.94 1.80 4.89
N LEU A 88 2.51 2.59 5.87
CA LEU A 88 2.57 4.06 5.83
C LEU A 88 4.00 4.61 5.73
N ASN A 89 5.00 3.85 6.17
CA ASN A 89 6.41 4.23 6.07
C ASN A 89 7.11 3.67 4.82
N GLY A 90 6.37 3.07 3.88
CA GLY A 90 6.94 2.46 2.67
C GLY A 90 7.89 1.30 2.97
N LYS A 91 7.83 0.74 4.17
CA LYS A 91 8.64 -0.40 4.60
C LYS A 91 7.78 -1.65 4.51
N SER A 92 7.73 -2.28 3.34
CA SER A 92 7.32 -3.68 3.28
C SER A 92 8.40 -4.52 3.98
N SER A 93 8.01 -5.60 4.65
CA SER A 93 8.94 -6.66 5.06
C SER A 93 9.77 -7.06 3.83
N GLY A 94 11.09 -6.86 3.91
CA GLY A 94 12.01 -6.46 2.83
C GLY A 94 12.15 -7.31 1.55
N ASP A 95 11.31 -8.31 1.31
CA ASP A 95 11.27 -9.08 0.05
C ASP A 95 9.93 -9.00 -0.68
N ALA A 96 8.88 -8.49 -0.01
CA ALA A 96 7.56 -8.39 -0.61
C ALA A 96 7.46 -7.15 -1.50
N LEU A 97 7.14 -7.39 -2.77
CA LEU A 97 6.75 -6.34 -3.70
C LEU A 97 5.27 -6.03 -3.45
N GLU A 98 4.97 -4.83 -2.97
CA GLU A 98 3.61 -4.43 -2.58
C GLU A 98 3.29 -3.02 -3.11
N PRO A 99 2.02 -2.67 -3.33
CA PRO A 99 1.63 -1.29 -3.64
C PRO A 99 2.28 -0.27 -2.70
N GLY A 100 2.81 0.81 -3.26
CA GLY A 100 3.67 1.81 -2.60
C GLY A 100 5.18 1.49 -2.68
N SER A 101 5.58 0.30 -3.13
CA SER A 101 7.00 -0.04 -3.26
C SER A 101 7.68 0.84 -4.31
N VAL A 102 8.79 1.46 -3.92
CA VAL A 102 9.63 2.25 -4.82
C VAL A 102 10.79 1.42 -5.34
N ILE A 103 10.88 1.30 -6.66
CA ILE A 103 11.98 0.67 -7.37
C ILE A 103 12.82 1.76 -8.05
N ARG A 104 14.13 1.71 -7.83
CA ARG A 104 15.12 2.57 -8.50
C ARG A 104 15.88 1.79 -9.56
N GLY A 105 16.26 2.48 -10.64
CA GLY A 105 17.00 1.87 -11.75
C GLY A 105 16.10 1.05 -12.66
N VAL A 106 16.64 0.09 -13.40
CA VAL A 106 15.88 -0.64 -14.42
C VAL A 106 14.80 -1.54 -13.78
N LEU A 107 13.52 -1.21 -14.00
CA LEU A 107 12.37 -1.90 -13.41
C LEU A 107 12.40 -3.42 -13.63
N LYS A 108 12.64 -3.86 -14.87
CA LYS A 108 12.75 -5.29 -15.21
C LYS A 108 13.78 -6.01 -14.35
N ASN A 109 15.01 -5.47 -14.29
CA ASN A 109 16.10 -6.07 -13.52
C ASN A 109 15.78 -6.12 -12.01
N ALA A 110 15.08 -5.11 -11.50
CA ALA A 110 14.66 -5.08 -10.10
C ALA A 110 13.60 -6.14 -9.78
N LEU A 111 12.67 -6.39 -10.70
CA LEU A 111 11.68 -7.46 -10.57
C LEU A 111 12.33 -8.84 -10.66
N GLU A 112 13.24 -9.04 -11.61
CA GLU A 112 14.00 -10.30 -11.77
C GLU A 112 14.84 -10.62 -10.53
N LYS A 113 15.52 -9.62 -9.95
CA LYS A 113 16.24 -9.78 -8.68
C LYS A 113 15.34 -10.20 -7.51
N ARG A 114 14.03 -9.87 -7.58
CA ARG A 114 13.02 -10.26 -6.59
C ARG A 114 12.34 -11.58 -6.95
N GLY A 115 12.83 -12.30 -7.96
CA GLY A 115 12.35 -13.62 -8.38
C GLY A 115 11.12 -13.59 -9.30
N PHE A 116 10.82 -12.45 -9.92
CA PHE A 116 9.79 -12.37 -10.96
C PHE A 116 10.37 -12.60 -12.34
N GLU A 117 9.71 -13.40 -13.16
CA GLU A 117 9.96 -13.51 -14.59
C GLU A 117 9.00 -12.57 -15.33
N VAL A 118 9.53 -11.50 -15.93
CA VAL A 118 8.72 -10.51 -16.65
C VAL A 118 8.37 -11.03 -18.05
N VAL A 119 7.08 -11.27 -18.28
CA VAL A 119 6.53 -11.81 -19.54
C VAL A 119 6.24 -10.69 -20.53
N TRP A 120 5.70 -9.57 -20.04
CA TRP A 120 5.31 -8.44 -20.88
C TRP A 120 5.39 -7.12 -20.12
N MET A 121 5.72 -6.04 -20.82
CA MET A 121 5.67 -4.68 -20.29
C MET A 121 5.05 -3.75 -21.33
N THR A 122 4.09 -2.93 -20.89
CA THR A 122 3.51 -1.84 -21.69
C THR A 122 3.87 -0.51 -21.03
N VAL A 123 4.41 0.42 -21.81
CA VAL A 123 4.79 1.76 -21.34
C VAL A 123 3.84 2.77 -21.98
N ASN A 124 3.13 3.52 -21.14
CA ASN A 124 2.31 4.66 -21.54
C ASN A 124 2.93 5.92 -20.94
N GLU A 125 3.75 6.62 -21.73
CA GLU A 125 4.47 7.83 -21.30
C GLU A 125 3.84 9.10 -21.88
N ASN A 126 3.69 10.11 -21.01
CA ASN A 126 3.29 11.47 -21.35
C ASN A 126 4.38 12.44 -20.86
N ALA A 127 4.30 13.72 -21.25
CA ALA A 127 5.31 14.74 -20.93
C ALA A 127 5.56 14.99 -19.43
N GLU A 128 4.64 14.59 -18.54
CA GLU A 128 4.70 14.84 -17.09
C GLU A 128 4.93 13.57 -16.24
N GLY A 129 5.00 12.40 -16.86
CA GLY A 129 5.04 11.11 -16.18
C GLY A 129 4.45 9.98 -17.05
N GLY A 130 4.62 8.73 -16.61
CA GLY A 130 4.12 7.59 -17.37
C GLY A 130 3.71 6.43 -16.49
N TYR A 131 2.83 5.58 -17.01
CA TYR A 131 2.43 4.34 -16.37
C TYR A 131 3.07 3.15 -17.09
N ILE A 132 3.48 2.15 -16.32
CA ILE A 132 4.03 0.90 -16.84
C ILE A 132 3.20 -0.26 -16.34
N GLY A 133 2.48 -0.90 -17.26
CA GLY A 133 1.85 -2.19 -16.99
C GLY A 133 2.87 -3.30 -17.15
N VAL A 134 2.92 -4.23 -16.19
CA VAL A 134 3.83 -5.38 -16.19
C VAL A 134 3.01 -6.65 -15.98
N LEU A 135 3.22 -7.64 -16.84
CA LEU A 135 2.80 -9.01 -16.60
C LEU A 135 4.03 -9.83 -16.24
N ALA A 136 4.03 -10.47 -15.08
CA ALA A 136 5.14 -11.29 -14.63
C ALA A 136 4.67 -12.59 -13.98
N THR A 137 5.56 -13.57 -13.83
CA THR A 137 5.32 -14.77 -13.04
C THR A 137 6.29 -14.87 -11.88
N LYS A 138 5.88 -15.45 -10.76
CA LYS A 138 6.78 -15.79 -9.64
C LYS A 138 6.28 -17.08 -8.98
N GLY A 139 7.13 -18.10 -8.92
CA GLY A 139 6.76 -19.41 -8.37
C GLY A 139 5.57 -20.06 -9.10
N GLY A 140 5.44 -19.85 -10.41
CA GLY A 140 4.33 -20.37 -11.23
C GLY A 140 3.02 -19.59 -11.13
N ILE A 141 2.94 -18.55 -10.29
CA ILE A 141 1.78 -17.66 -10.19
C ILE A 141 1.97 -16.45 -11.10
N ARG A 142 0.93 -16.05 -11.85
CA ARG A 142 0.95 -14.85 -12.70
C ARG A 142 0.51 -13.62 -11.91
N TYR A 143 1.12 -12.50 -12.23
CA TYR A 143 0.86 -11.21 -11.63
C TYR A 143 0.73 -10.14 -12.70
N ARG A 144 -0.30 -9.31 -12.57
CA ARG A 144 -0.43 -8.05 -13.29
C ARG A 144 -0.07 -6.93 -12.32
N MET A 145 0.86 -6.07 -12.72
CA MET A 145 1.35 -4.97 -11.90
C MET A 145 1.28 -3.67 -12.69
N THR A 146 0.92 -2.58 -12.00
CA THR A 146 0.92 -1.24 -12.58
C THR A 146 1.88 -0.37 -11.81
N PHE A 147 2.85 0.24 -12.50
CA PHE A 147 3.81 1.16 -11.91
C PHE A 147 3.59 2.57 -12.43
N GLU A 148 3.77 3.56 -11.57
CA GLU A 148 3.95 4.95 -11.95
C GLU A 148 5.45 5.24 -12.12
N LYS A 149 5.84 5.85 -13.24
CA LYS A 149 7.19 6.34 -13.48
C LYS A 149 7.25 7.81 -13.11
N ARG A 150 8.03 8.13 -12.07
CA ARG A 150 8.36 9.50 -11.64
C ARG A 150 9.87 9.72 -11.76
N GLY A 151 10.30 10.38 -12.83
CA GLY A 151 11.71 10.56 -13.13
C GLY A 151 12.44 9.23 -13.33
N GLY A 152 13.40 8.92 -12.45
CA GLY A 152 14.17 7.67 -12.45
C GLY A 152 13.65 6.57 -11.53
N GLU A 153 12.47 6.77 -10.93
CA GLU A 153 11.86 5.83 -9.98
C GLU A 153 10.55 5.25 -10.52
N PHE A 154 10.26 4.02 -10.10
CA PHE A 154 9.03 3.29 -10.42
C PHE A 154 8.30 2.95 -9.13
N ILE A 155 7.10 3.47 -8.97
CA ILE A 155 6.26 3.26 -7.78
C ILE A 155 5.21 2.24 -8.15
N LEU A 156 5.19 1.08 -7.47
CA LEU A 156 4.13 0.09 -7.67
C LEU A 156 2.81 0.66 -7.17
N LEU A 157 1.83 0.84 -8.06
CA LEU A 157 0.49 1.31 -7.70
C LEU A 157 -0.44 0.13 -7.39
N GLU A 158 -0.33 -0.94 -8.16
CA GLU A 158 -1.25 -2.06 -8.10
C GLU A 158 -0.54 -3.36 -8.45
N MET A 159 -0.92 -4.45 -7.77
CA MET A 159 -0.46 -5.80 -8.05
C MET A 159 -1.60 -6.79 -7.84
N GLU A 160 -2.01 -7.44 -8.91
CA GLU A 160 -3.08 -8.43 -8.94
C GLU A 160 -2.52 -9.81 -9.28
N ARG A 161 -3.03 -10.86 -8.66
CA ARG A 161 -2.79 -12.25 -9.07
C ARG A 161 -3.74 -12.60 -10.21
N VAL A 162 -3.22 -13.22 -11.27
CA VAL A 162 -3.97 -13.69 -12.46
C VAL A 162 -3.98 -15.21 -12.51
#